data_AF-A0A2E7D9Z2-F1
#
_entry.id   AF-A0A2E7D9Z2-F1
#
_cell.length_a   1.000
_cell.length_b   1.000
_cell.length_c   1.000
_cell.angle_alpha   90.00
_cell.angle_beta   90.00
_cell.angle_gamma   90.00
#
_symmetry.space_group_name_H-M   'P 1'
#
loop_
_entity.id
_entity.type
_entity.pdbx_description
1 polymer ?
#
loop_
_entity_poly.entity_id
_entity_poly.type
_entity_poly.pdbx_seq_one_letter_code
_entity_poly.pdbx_strand_id
1 'polypeptide(L)'
;MITLRTATLEDVDAMAAVEAQSWPSGMAADATTCCCRVSAYAEGQLVAVQDDEIVGVSSAQRITESHLKQASHSYNEVTDSNRFTASHSDDGAIYQLIGVSVLPRFRGLNLGRQLVDHQIDRARGMAGIERIIGFTRPAKHHEQAHVPMTTYISLHRASGMHVDPVIAFHLEAGARIVSLHEGFRPNDAESSGYGVLIEYPVR
;
A
#
# COMPACT_ATOMS: atom_id res chain seq x y z
N MET A 1 10.33 -7.43 -21.74
CA MET A 1 10.60 -8.18 -20.48
C MET A 1 10.29 -7.25 -19.32
N ILE A 2 9.74 -7.74 -18.21
CA ILE A 2 9.47 -6.88 -17.05
C ILE A 2 10.64 -6.96 -16.08
N THR A 3 11.14 -5.80 -15.65
CA THR A 3 12.21 -5.67 -14.66
C THR A 3 11.70 -4.87 -13.46
N LEU A 4 11.95 -5.37 -12.25
CA LEU A 4 11.72 -4.61 -11.01
C LEU A 4 13.03 -3.96 -10.57
N ARG A 5 12.99 -2.67 -10.23
CA ARG A 5 14.14 -1.95 -9.67
C ARG A 5 13.70 -0.87 -8.69
N THR A 6 14.64 -0.38 -7.90
CA THR A 6 14.44 0.81 -7.06
C THR A 6 14.21 2.04 -7.95
N ALA A 7 13.31 2.91 -7.51
CA ALA A 7 13.00 4.17 -8.18
C ALA A 7 14.10 5.21 -7.94
N THR A 8 14.31 6.10 -8.91
CA THR A 8 15.17 7.28 -8.79
C THR A 8 14.33 8.56 -8.90
N LEU A 9 14.95 9.71 -8.66
CA LEU A 9 14.27 11.00 -8.85
C LEU A 9 13.86 11.25 -10.31
N GLU A 10 14.52 10.61 -11.28
CA GLU A 10 14.17 10.69 -12.70
C GLU A 10 12.86 9.97 -13.01
N ASP A 11 12.42 9.04 -12.15
CA ASP A 11 11.21 8.26 -12.35
C ASP A 11 9.94 8.97 -11.82
N VAL A 12 10.07 10.08 -11.09
CA VAL A 12 8.99 10.71 -10.32
C VAL A 12 7.75 11.02 -11.16
N ASP A 13 7.94 11.62 -12.34
CA ASP A 13 6.83 11.98 -13.21
C ASP A 13 6.12 10.74 -13.76
N ALA A 14 6.88 9.71 -14.12
CA ALA A 14 6.32 8.44 -14.58
C ALA A 14 5.58 7.71 -13.45
N MET A 15 6.10 7.73 -12.23
CA MET A 15 5.43 7.17 -11.06
C MET A 15 4.08 7.86 -10.81
N ALA A 16 4.05 9.20 -10.85
CA ALA A 16 2.82 9.97 -10.68
C ALA A 16 1.80 9.67 -11.80
N ALA A 17 2.27 9.47 -13.04
CA ALA A 17 1.41 9.07 -14.16
C ALA A 17 0.78 7.68 -13.97
N VAL A 18 1.51 6.72 -13.38
CA VAL A 18 0.96 5.40 -13.01
C VAL A 18 -0.05 5.52 -11.88
N GLU A 19 0.24 6.30 -10.84
CA GLU A 19 -0.66 6.55 -9.71
C GLU A 19 -1.98 7.16 -10.18
N ALA A 20 -1.92 8.21 -11.01
CA ALA A 20 -3.09 8.91 -11.53
C ALA A 20 -4.03 8.02 -12.37
N GLN A 21 -3.49 7.00 -13.05
CA GLN A 21 -4.28 6.02 -13.82
C GLN A 21 -4.76 4.84 -12.99
N SER A 22 -4.17 4.64 -11.80
CA SER A 22 -4.47 3.50 -10.93
C SER A 22 -5.51 3.80 -9.87
N TRP A 23 -5.61 5.07 -9.46
CA TRP A 23 -6.46 5.53 -8.37
C TRP A 23 -7.58 6.47 -8.83
N PRO A 24 -8.72 6.49 -8.13
CA PRO A 24 -9.71 7.54 -8.29
C PRO A 24 -9.14 8.95 -8.09
N SER A 25 -9.77 9.93 -8.73
CA SER A 25 -9.37 11.34 -8.66
C SER A 25 -9.25 11.82 -7.20
N GLY A 26 -8.15 12.52 -6.89
CA GLY A 26 -7.86 13.05 -5.55
C GLY A 26 -7.28 12.05 -4.55
N MET A 27 -7.10 10.77 -4.93
CA MET A 27 -6.47 9.77 -4.07
C MET A 27 -5.06 9.35 -4.49
N ALA A 28 -4.70 9.56 -5.75
CA ALA A 28 -3.39 9.27 -6.31
C ALA A 28 -2.29 10.13 -5.65
N ALA A 29 -1.08 9.57 -5.51
CA ALA A 29 0.10 10.36 -5.22
C ALA A 29 0.50 11.19 -6.45
N ASP A 30 0.70 12.49 -6.27
CA ASP A 30 1.20 13.39 -7.31
C ASP A 30 2.74 13.37 -7.39
N ALA A 31 3.30 14.07 -8.39
CA ALA A 31 4.75 14.13 -8.59
C ALA A 31 5.49 14.69 -7.35
N THR A 32 4.90 15.66 -6.65
CA THR A 32 5.50 16.19 -5.42
C THR A 32 5.56 15.12 -4.33
N THR A 33 4.47 14.37 -4.13
CA THR A 33 4.40 13.27 -3.18
C THR A 33 5.40 12.17 -3.54
N CYS A 34 5.43 11.73 -4.80
CA CYS A 34 6.39 10.74 -5.27
C CYS A 34 7.83 11.21 -5.05
N CYS A 35 8.15 12.48 -5.35
CA CYS A 35 9.46 13.07 -5.09
C CYS A 35 9.83 13.03 -3.60
N CYS A 36 8.91 13.40 -2.70
CA CYS A 36 9.12 13.31 -1.26
C CYS A 36 9.44 11.87 -0.82
N ARG A 37 8.65 10.89 -1.27
CA ARG A 37 8.85 9.47 -0.93
C ARG A 37 10.22 8.95 -1.40
N VAL A 38 10.61 9.25 -2.65
CA VAL A 38 11.90 8.85 -3.22
C VAL A 38 13.06 9.54 -2.51
N SER A 39 12.92 10.84 -2.20
CA SER A 39 13.95 11.61 -1.51
C SER A 39 14.16 11.14 -0.07
N ALA A 40 13.08 10.75 0.61
CA ALA A 40 13.11 10.30 2.00
C ALA A 40 13.60 8.85 2.13
N TYR A 41 13.17 7.95 1.24
CA TYR A 41 13.52 6.54 1.30
C TYR A 41 13.44 5.87 -0.08
N ALA A 42 14.45 6.14 -0.92
CA ALA A 42 14.53 5.60 -2.29
C ALA A 42 14.42 4.08 -2.29
N GLU A 43 15.15 3.42 -1.40
CA GLU A 43 15.16 1.98 -1.16
C GLU A 43 13.78 1.34 -0.98
N GLY A 44 12.81 2.08 -0.43
CA GLY A 44 11.43 1.61 -0.25
C GLY A 44 10.52 1.87 -1.44
N GLN A 45 11.01 2.50 -2.50
CA GLN A 45 10.25 2.81 -3.70
C GLN A 45 10.68 1.87 -4.83
N LEU A 46 9.75 1.07 -5.34
CA LEU A 46 9.97 0.16 -6.45
C LEU A 46 9.17 0.58 -7.67
N VAL A 47 9.78 0.38 -8.84
CA VAL A 47 9.11 0.49 -10.14
C VAL A 47 9.21 -0.82 -10.90
N ALA A 48 8.13 -1.17 -11.61
CA ALA A 48 8.12 -2.21 -12.62
C ALA A 48 8.28 -1.54 -13.99
N VAL A 49 9.28 -1.97 -14.75
CA VAL A 49 9.64 -1.39 -16.06
C VAL A 49 9.43 -2.42 -17.15
N GLN A 50 8.75 -2.04 -18.22
CA GLN A 50 8.61 -2.82 -19.45
C GLN A 50 8.93 -1.95 -20.65
N ASP A 51 9.92 -2.37 -21.46
CA ASP A 51 10.30 -1.70 -22.71
C ASP A 51 10.52 -0.17 -22.50
N ASP A 52 11.31 0.17 -21.48
CA ASP A 52 11.64 1.53 -20.99
C ASP A 52 10.47 2.35 -20.42
N GLU A 53 9.28 1.75 -20.30
CA GLU A 53 8.12 2.36 -19.65
C GLU A 53 7.95 1.87 -18.21
N ILE A 54 7.72 2.78 -17.26
CA ILE A 54 7.27 2.42 -15.91
C ILE A 54 5.78 2.06 -15.96
N VAL A 55 5.48 0.80 -15.65
CA VAL A 55 4.12 0.22 -15.74
C VAL A 55 3.51 -0.10 -14.39
N GLY A 56 4.31 -0.06 -13.33
CA GLY A 56 3.87 -0.29 -11.95
C GLY A 56 4.77 0.37 -10.94
N VAL A 57 4.22 0.70 -9.78
CA VAL A 57 4.89 1.38 -8.67
C VAL A 57 4.47 0.70 -7.37
N SER A 58 5.40 0.53 -6.44
CA SER A 58 5.08 0.24 -5.05
C SER A 58 5.90 1.11 -4.11
N SER A 59 5.26 1.61 -3.07
CA SER A 59 5.86 2.48 -2.07
C SER A 59 5.78 1.85 -0.69
N ALA A 60 6.88 1.93 0.04
CA ALA A 60 6.96 1.59 1.45
C ALA A 60 7.89 2.56 2.20
N GLN A 61 7.78 2.54 3.52
CA GLN A 61 8.68 3.22 4.44
C GLN A 61 8.96 2.35 5.67
N ARG A 62 10.02 2.67 6.40
CA ARG A 62 10.23 2.16 7.75
C ARG A 62 9.73 3.17 8.77
N ILE A 63 9.00 2.71 9.77
CA ILE A 63 8.48 3.55 10.87
C ILE A 63 8.79 2.91 12.22
N THR A 64 8.71 3.73 13.26
CA THR A 64 8.77 3.27 14.67
C THR A 64 7.36 2.98 15.20
N GLU A 65 7.27 2.19 16.26
CA GLU A 65 5.99 1.89 16.94
C GLU A 65 5.24 3.13 17.45
N SER A 66 5.92 4.26 17.68
CA SER A 66 5.25 5.50 18.10
C SER A 66 4.29 6.03 17.04
N HIS A 67 4.57 5.82 15.75
CA HIS A 67 3.67 6.22 14.65
C HIS A 67 2.36 5.44 14.65
N LEU A 68 2.38 4.20 15.15
CA LEU A 68 1.16 3.40 15.29
C LEU A 68 0.40 3.67 16.59
N LYS A 69 0.89 4.52 17.51
CA LYS A 69 0.21 4.81 18.79
C LYS A 69 -0.55 6.14 18.78
N GLN A 70 -0.66 6.78 17.62
CA GLN A 70 -1.39 8.04 17.46
C GLN A 70 -2.90 7.82 17.60
N ALA A 71 -3.60 8.82 18.16
CA ALA A 71 -4.98 8.68 18.58
C ALA A 71 -5.99 8.49 17.43
N SER A 72 -5.80 9.13 16.27
CA SER A 72 -6.77 9.06 15.16
C SER A 72 -6.45 7.97 14.14
N HIS A 73 -5.25 7.39 14.18
CA HIS A 73 -4.71 6.47 13.17
C HIS A 73 -5.01 6.89 11.71
N SER A 74 -5.27 8.17 11.43
CA SER A 74 -5.68 8.57 10.08
C SER A 74 -4.53 8.39 9.10
N TYR A 75 -4.86 8.23 7.82
CA TYR A 75 -3.88 8.08 6.75
C TYR A 75 -2.83 9.19 6.79
N ASN A 76 -3.27 10.45 6.98
CA ASN A 76 -2.36 11.59 7.01
C ASN A 76 -1.43 11.56 8.23
N GLU A 77 -1.89 11.11 9.39
CA GLU A 77 -1.05 11.03 10.59
C GLU A 77 -0.02 9.89 10.48
N VAL A 78 -0.47 8.71 10.05
CA VAL A 78 0.40 7.53 9.97
C VAL A 78 1.44 7.64 8.85
N THR A 79 1.14 8.38 7.78
CA THR A 79 2.01 8.48 6.59
C THR A 79 2.70 9.84 6.41
N ASP A 80 2.62 10.73 7.41
CA ASP A 80 3.11 12.12 7.29
C ASP A 80 2.55 12.81 6.05
N SER A 81 1.22 12.83 5.93
CA SER A 81 0.49 13.32 4.76
C SER A 81 1.05 12.75 3.45
N ASN A 82 1.43 11.48 3.48
CA ASN A 82 1.99 10.71 2.38
C ASN A 82 3.40 11.13 1.90
N ARG A 83 4.14 11.91 2.69
CA ARG A 83 5.45 12.49 2.31
C ARG A 83 6.66 11.74 2.84
N PHE A 84 6.51 10.96 3.89
CA PHE A 84 7.57 10.20 4.58
C PHE A 84 8.67 11.05 5.25
N THR A 85 8.64 12.37 5.11
CA THR A 85 9.68 13.28 5.60
C THR A 85 9.87 13.24 7.12
N ALA A 86 8.79 13.06 7.86
CA ALA A 86 8.80 12.94 9.32
C ALA A 86 8.49 11.51 9.80
N SER A 87 7.78 10.71 8.99
CA SER A 87 7.38 9.36 9.41
C SER A 87 8.44 8.29 9.18
N HIS A 88 9.32 8.47 8.19
CA HIS A 88 10.37 7.51 7.93
C HIS A 88 11.48 7.58 9.00
N SER A 89 11.95 6.41 9.47
CA SER A 89 13.24 6.32 10.15
C SER A 89 14.06 5.10 9.73
N ASP A 90 15.37 5.32 9.58
CA ASP A 90 16.35 4.29 9.18
C ASP A 90 16.52 3.16 10.21
N ASP A 91 16.08 3.35 11.44
CA ASP A 91 16.08 2.38 12.52
C ASP A 91 14.68 1.84 12.84
N GLY A 92 13.65 2.24 12.06
CA GLY A 92 12.28 1.79 12.25
C GLY A 92 12.17 0.27 12.15
N ALA A 93 11.57 -0.33 13.18
CA ALA A 93 11.36 -1.78 13.28
C ALA A 93 10.14 -2.27 12.49
N ILE A 94 9.34 -1.35 11.95
CA ILE A 94 8.13 -1.67 11.19
C ILE A 94 8.35 -1.28 9.74
N TYR A 95 8.21 -2.24 8.83
CA TYR A 95 8.17 -2.00 7.40
C TYR A 95 6.71 -1.81 6.96
N GLN A 96 6.35 -0.58 6.60
CA GLN A 96 4.99 -0.22 6.22
C GLN A 96 4.86 -0.09 4.71
N LEU A 97 4.05 -0.96 4.09
CA LEU A 97 3.57 -0.83 2.73
C LEU A 97 2.52 0.29 2.65
N ILE A 98 2.69 1.19 1.69
CA ILE A 98 1.86 2.40 1.53
C ILE A 98 0.93 2.29 0.33
N GLY A 99 1.41 1.74 -0.77
CA GLY A 99 0.62 1.61 -1.99
C GLY A 99 1.27 0.70 -3.02
N VAL A 100 0.42 0.14 -3.88
CA VAL A 100 0.82 -0.55 -5.10
C VAL A 100 -0.12 -0.11 -6.23
N SER A 101 0.46 0.29 -7.35
CA SER A 101 -0.24 0.84 -8.50
C SER A 101 0.29 0.18 -9.75
N VAL A 102 -0.61 -0.26 -10.62
CA VAL A 102 -0.27 -0.89 -11.91
C VAL A 102 -1.20 -0.32 -12.96
N LEU A 103 -0.61 0.12 -14.08
CA LEU A 103 -1.34 0.66 -15.21
C LEU A 103 -2.46 -0.29 -15.64
N PRO A 104 -3.68 0.19 -15.89
CA PRO A 104 -4.83 -0.66 -16.19
C PRO A 104 -4.59 -1.71 -17.29
N ARG A 105 -3.85 -1.36 -18.34
CA ARG A 105 -3.53 -2.26 -19.47
C ARG A 105 -2.53 -3.37 -19.14
N PHE A 106 -1.87 -3.30 -17.99
CA PHE A 106 -0.92 -4.31 -17.49
C PHE A 106 -1.49 -5.10 -16.30
N ARG A 107 -2.75 -4.86 -15.92
CA ARG A 107 -3.45 -5.68 -14.92
C ARG A 107 -3.67 -7.10 -15.46
N GLY A 108 -3.73 -8.08 -14.56
CA GLY A 108 -3.85 -9.51 -14.93
C GLY A 108 -2.50 -10.20 -15.19
N LEU A 109 -1.39 -9.48 -15.21
CA LEU A 109 -0.03 -10.03 -15.34
C LEU A 109 0.64 -10.31 -13.98
N ASN A 110 -0.14 -10.34 -12.88
CA ASN A 110 0.35 -10.49 -11.50
C ASN A 110 1.42 -9.46 -11.08
N LEU A 111 1.51 -8.30 -11.75
CA LEU A 111 2.54 -7.30 -11.45
C LEU A 111 2.41 -6.69 -10.06
N GLY A 112 1.18 -6.38 -9.63
CA GLY A 112 0.95 -5.88 -8.27
C GLY A 112 1.40 -6.89 -7.22
N ARG A 113 1.21 -8.19 -7.51
CA ARG A 113 1.67 -9.27 -6.64
C ARG A 113 3.19 -9.36 -6.59
N GLN A 114 3.85 -9.33 -7.75
CA GLN A 114 5.31 -9.32 -7.83
C GLN A 114 5.94 -8.13 -7.09
N LEU A 115 5.35 -6.94 -7.21
CA LEU A 115 5.80 -5.73 -6.49
C LEU A 115 5.66 -5.90 -4.97
N VAL A 116 4.52 -6.38 -4.49
CA VAL A 116 4.28 -6.59 -3.05
C VAL A 116 5.16 -7.69 -2.49
N ASP A 117 5.29 -8.82 -3.19
CA ASP A 117 6.17 -9.92 -2.78
C ASP A 117 7.63 -9.43 -2.69
N HIS A 118 8.10 -8.62 -3.65
CA HIS A 118 9.45 -8.05 -3.60
C HIS A 118 9.66 -7.13 -2.39
N GLN A 119 8.67 -6.30 -2.04
CA GLN A 119 8.74 -5.44 -0.84
C GLN A 119 8.77 -6.27 0.44
N ILE A 120 7.96 -7.33 0.51
CA ILE A 120 7.94 -8.24 1.66
C ILE A 120 9.29 -8.94 1.81
N ASP A 121 9.83 -9.51 0.72
CA ASP A 121 11.12 -10.19 0.74
C ASP A 121 12.27 -9.24 1.09
N ARG A 122 12.22 -7.99 0.59
CA ARG A 122 13.13 -6.93 1.03
C ARG A 122 13.07 -6.72 2.53
N ALA A 123 11.87 -6.53 3.08
CA ALA A 123 11.67 -6.30 4.50
C ALA A 123 12.17 -7.48 5.35
N ARG A 124 11.97 -8.72 4.90
CA ARG A 124 12.49 -9.93 5.55
C ARG A 124 14.01 -10.03 5.54
N GLY A 125 14.64 -9.50 4.50
CA GLY A 125 16.11 -9.43 4.39
C GLY A 125 16.76 -8.34 5.23
N MET A 126 15.98 -7.42 5.80
CA MET A 126 16.49 -6.28 6.56
C MET A 126 16.67 -6.63 8.04
N ALA A 127 17.82 -6.26 8.60
CA ALA A 127 18.05 -6.37 10.04
C ALA A 127 17.15 -5.39 10.81
N GLY A 128 16.62 -5.85 11.95
CA GLY A 128 15.81 -5.02 12.86
C GLY A 128 14.34 -4.86 12.47
N ILE A 129 13.88 -5.46 11.36
CA ILE A 129 12.44 -5.51 11.05
C ILE A 129 11.76 -6.55 11.93
N GLU A 130 10.80 -6.08 12.74
CA GLU A 130 9.96 -6.89 13.63
C GLU A 130 8.56 -7.11 13.06
N ARG A 131 8.09 -6.21 12.19
CA ARG A 131 6.72 -6.23 11.63
C ARG A 131 6.70 -5.74 10.18
N ILE A 132 5.87 -6.37 9.36
CA ILE A 132 5.58 -5.92 7.98
C ILE A 132 4.09 -5.67 7.89
N ILE A 133 3.68 -4.41 7.69
CA ILE A 133 2.28 -4.02 7.76
C ILE A 133 1.85 -3.22 6.53
N GLY A 134 0.54 -3.03 6.39
CA GLY A 134 -0.04 -2.03 5.50
C GLY A 134 -1.41 -1.62 6.00
N PHE A 135 -1.85 -0.41 5.65
CA PHE A 135 -3.25 -0.03 5.80
C PHE A 135 -3.91 -0.14 4.44
N THR A 136 -4.63 -1.23 4.23
CA THR A 136 -5.34 -1.47 2.97
C THR A 136 -6.75 -0.90 3.02
N ARG A 137 -7.38 -0.76 1.85
CA ARG A 137 -8.74 -0.25 1.70
C ARG A 137 -9.69 -1.35 1.22
N PRO A 138 -10.86 -1.51 1.83
CA PRO A 138 -11.98 -2.19 1.20
C PRO A 138 -12.37 -1.46 -0.10
N ALA A 139 -12.21 -2.08 -1.26
CA ALA A 139 -12.49 -1.43 -2.54
C ALA A 139 -13.97 -1.51 -2.96
N LYS A 140 -14.74 -2.44 -2.38
CA LYS A 140 -16.12 -2.72 -2.80
C LYS A 140 -17.16 -2.59 -1.68
N HIS A 141 -16.79 -2.03 -0.53
CA HIS A 141 -17.74 -1.89 0.57
C HIS A 141 -18.94 -1.01 0.21
N HIS A 142 -18.73 0.05 -0.59
CA HIS A 142 -19.82 0.90 -1.08
C HIS A 142 -20.91 0.13 -1.87
N GLU A 143 -20.56 -0.99 -2.52
CA GLU A 143 -21.53 -1.86 -3.22
C GLU A 143 -22.42 -2.65 -2.22
N GLN A 144 -21.99 -2.74 -0.96
CA GLN A 144 -22.66 -3.44 0.14
C GLN A 144 -22.80 -2.55 1.38
N ALA A 145 -23.04 -1.24 1.21
CA ALA A 145 -23.04 -0.26 2.31
C ALA A 145 -24.03 -0.54 3.46
N HIS A 146 -24.98 -1.46 3.28
CA HIS A 146 -25.90 -1.93 4.30
C HIS A 146 -25.29 -2.97 5.26
N VAL A 147 -24.18 -3.60 4.86
CA VAL A 147 -23.42 -4.55 5.68
C VAL A 147 -22.47 -3.75 6.57
N PRO A 148 -22.50 -3.90 7.91
CA PRO A 148 -21.52 -3.25 8.76
C PRO A 148 -20.10 -3.67 8.41
N MET A 149 -19.16 -2.72 8.38
CA MET A 149 -17.77 -2.99 7.98
C MET A 149 -17.11 -4.11 8.82
N THR A 150 -17.43 -4.19 10.12
CA THR A 150 -16.98 -5.27 11.02
C THR A 150 -17.41 -6.67 10.55
N THR A 151 -18.56 -6.78 9.89
CA THR A 151 -19.02 -8.01 9.25
C THR A 151 -18.40 -8.17 7.87
N TYR A 152 -18.32 -7.09 7.08
CA TYR A 152 -17.80 -7.10 5.72
C TYR A 152 -16.38 -7.67 5.62
N ILE A 153 -15.47 -7.28 6.53
CA ILE A 153 -14.08 -7.76 6.54
C ILE A 153 -13.91 -9.26 6.85
N SER A 154 -14.99 -9.94 7.24
CA SER A 154 -15.01 -11.37 7.50
C SER A 154 -15.72 -12.17 6.38
N LEU A 155 -16.26 -11.50 5.36
CA LEU A 155 -17.03 -12.15 4.32
C LEU A 155 -16.14 -12.87 3.31
N HIS A 156 -16.47 -14.13 3.06
CA HIS A 156 -15.80 -14.98 2.09
C HIS A 156 -16.80 -15.54 1.08
N ARG A 157 -16.34 -15.72 -0.16
CA ARG A 157 -17.04 -16.45 -1.20
C ARG A 157 -17.03 -17.95 -0.87
N ALA A 158 -17.88 -18.73 -1.54
CA ALA A 158 -17.87 -20.19 -1.43
C ALA A 158 -16.51 -20.82 -1.78
N SER A 159 -15.69 -20.15 -2.59
CA SER A 159 -14.31 -20.57 -2.90
C SER A 159 -13.31 -20.39 -1.75
N GLY A 160 -13.72 -19.78 -0.63
CA GLY A 160 -12.84 -19.42 0.48
C GLY A 160 -12.08 -18.10 0.28
N MET A 161 -12.21 -17.45 -0.88
CA MET A 161 -11.60 -16.13 -1.13
C MET A 161 -12.43 -15.03 -0.49
N HIS A 162 -11.80 -13.99 0.06
CA HIS A 162 -12.51 -12.82 0.56
C HIS A 162 -13.35 -12.16 -0.55
N VAL A 163 -14.52 -11.61 -0.19
CA VAL A 163 -15.45 -11.00 -1.18
C VAL A 163 -14.89 -9.71 -1.79
N ASP A 164 -14.16 -8.94 -1.01
CA ASP A 164 -13.45 -7.74 -1.46
C ASP A 164 -12.13 -8.11 -2.18
N PRO A 165 -11.90 -7.67 -3.41
CA PRO A 165 -10.75 -8.05 -4.22
C PRO A 165 -9.42 -7.48 -3.69
N VAL A 166 -9.43 -6.32 -3.05
CA VAL A 166 -8.20 -5.72 -2.49
C VAL A 166 -7.82 -6.40 -1.19
N ILE A 167 -8.80 -6.72 -0.33
CA ILE A 167 -8.53 -7.54 0.86
C ILE A 167 -8.07 -8.94 0.44
N ALA A 168 -8.74 -9.58 -0.52
CA ALA A 168 -8.35 -10.89 -1.05
C ALA A 168 -6.90 -10.88 -1.55
N PHE A 169 -6.50 -9.87 -2.33
CA PHE A 169 -5.13 -9.71 -2.83
C PHE A 169 -4.07 -9.81 -1.72
N HIS A 170 -4.30 -9.16 -0.58
CA HIS A 170 -3.37 -9.18 0.55
C HIS A 170 -3.40 -10.50 1.32
N LEU A 171 -4.60 -11.06 1.55
CA LEU A 171 -4.74 -12.35 2.25
C LEU A 171 -4.12 -13.50 1.46
N GLU A 172 -4.27 -13.50 0.13
CA GLU A 172 -3.61 -14.46 -0.77
C GLU A 172 -2.09 -14.28 -0.80
N ALA A 173 -1.58 -13.10 -0.42
CA ALA A 173 -0.16 -12.84 -0.19
C ALA A 173 0.32 -13.23 1.22
N GLY A 174 -0.54 -13.88 2.02
CA GLY A 174 -0.22 -14.37 3.35
C GLY A 174 -0.40 -13.34 4.46
N ALA A 175 -0.99 -12.17 4.16
CA ALA A 175 -1.34 -11.23 5.21
C ALA A 175 -2.47 -11.76 6.08
N ARG A 176 -2.56 -11.25 7.31
CA ARG A 176 -3.75 -11.36 8.17
C ARG A 176 -4.30 -9.97 8.46
N ILE A 177 -5.62 -9.89 8.65
CA ILE A 177 -6.27 -8.68 9.17
C ILE A 177 -5.94 -8.54 10.65
N VAL A 178 -5.56 -7.34 11.08
CA VAL A 178 -5.19 -7.01 12.47
C VAL A 178 -6.28 -6.19 13.15
N SER A 179 -6.71 -5.10 12.51
CA SER A 179 -7.67 -4.16 13.07
C SER A 179 -8.37 -3.35 11.98
N LEU A 180 -9.53 -2.80 12.35
CA LEU A 180 -10.33 -1.91 11.52
C LEU A 180 -10.23 -0.49 12.08
N HIS A 181 -10.05 0.49 11.20
CA HIS A 181 -9.91 1.90 11.55
C HIS A 181 -10.96 2.74 10.81
N GLU A 182 -11.99 3.17 11.54
CA GLU A 182 -12.99 4.11 11.04
C GLU A 182 -12.37 5.51 10.87
N GLY A 183 -12.77 6.23 9.82
CA GLY A 183 -12.24 7.58 9.56
C GLY A 183 -10.76 7.61 9.15
N PHE A 184 -10.18 6.46 8.78
CA PHE A 184 -8.80 6.36 8.32
C PHE A 184 -8.53 7.27 7.12
N ARG A 185 -9.43 7.26 6.13
CA ARG A 185 -9.33 8.14 4.95
C ARG A 185 -10.73 8.65 4.57
N PRO A 186 -11.26 9.68 5.24
CA PRO A 186 -12.69 10.07 5.13
C PRO A 186 -13.17 10.38 3.69
N ASN A 187 -12.27 10.82 2.82
CA ASN A 187 -12.58 11.12 1.42
C ASN A 187 -12.64 9.88 0.51
N ASP A 188 -12.33 8.69 1.03
CA ASP A 188 -12.42 7.43 0.29
C ASP A 188 -13.84 6.85 0.39
N ALA A 189 -14.68 7.22 -0.57
CA ALA A 189 -16.07 6.77 -0.60
C ALA A 189 -16.22 5.26 -0.82
N GLU A 190 -15.34 4.61 -1.60
CA GLU A 190 -15.50 3.18 -1.92
C GLU A 190 -15.24 2.29 -0.69
N SER A 191 -14.36 2.74 0.21
CA SER A 191 -14.09 2.10 1.51
C SER A 191 -14.96 2.62 2.64
N SER A 192 -15.86 3.57 2.37
CA SER A 192 -16.64 4.29 3.38
C SER A 192 -15.77 4.94 4.46
N GLY A 193 -14.58 5.40 4.08
CA GLY A 193 -13.61 6.05 4.94
C GLY A 193 -12.79 5.12 5.83
N TYR A 194 -12.96 3.80 5.73
CA TYR A 194 -12.27 2.83 6.57
C TYR A 194 -10.89 2.44 6.03
N GLY A 195 -9.98 2.17 6.96
CA GLY A 195 -8.71 1.51 6.73
C GLY A 195 -8.67 0.18 7.45
N VAL A 196 -8.04 -0.82 6.82
CA VAL A 196 -7.85 -2.15 7.42
C VAL A 196 -6.36 -2.36 7.60
N LEU A 197 -5.91 -2.45 8.86
CA LEU A 197 -4.53 -2.81 9.16
C LEU A 197 -4.35 -4.29 8.85
N ILE A 198 -3.40 -4.58 7.96
CA ILE A 198 -2.96 -5.93 7.62
C ILE A 198 -1.49 -6.12 8.01
N GLU A 199 -1.13 -7.36 8.30
CA GLU A 199 0.23 -7.71 8.71
C GLU A 199 0.68 -9.00 8.02
N TYR A 200 1.90 -9.00 7.52
CA TYR A 200 2.54 -10.13 6.85
C TYR A 200 3.53 -10.83 7.78
N PRO A 201 3.74 -12.14 7.63
CA PRO A 201 4.77 -12.86 8.35
C PRO A 201 6.18 -12.36 7.99
N VAL A 202 6.95 -12.03 9.03
CA VAL A 202 8.37 -11.65 8.93
C VAL A 202 9.27 -12.88 8.73
N ARG A 203 8.80 -14.07 9.12
CA ARG A 203 9.49 -15.36 8.96
C ARG A 203 8.49 -16.43 8.56
#